data_AF-A0A662PJX3-F1
#
_entry.id   AF-A0A662PJX3-F1
#
_cell.length_a   1.000
_cell.length_b   1.000
_cell.length_c   1.000
_cell.angle_alpha   90.00
_cell.angle_beta   90.00
_cell.angle_gamma   90.00
#
_symmetry.space_group_name_H-M   'P 1'
#
loop_
_entity.id
_entity.type
_entity.pdbx_description
1 polymer ?
#
loop_
_entity_poly.entity_id
_entity_poly.type
_entity_poly.pdbx_seq_one_letter_code
_entity_poly.pdbx_strand_id
1 'polypeptide(L)'
;MGGPKKPTLSQLEKRTARQAAAGRGGEAREKVVSSVIPPPMEEVLEFIKTQPYLTPFILAEKFGIRISIAKQVLSSLAEKKYIRLVQGDSRLKIYEPIKEALVSEKAEEKPRKKKAKK
;
A
#
# COMPACT_ATOMS: atom_id res chain seq x y z
N MET A 1 34.80 43.21 18.84
CA MET A 1 35.48 42.07 18.18
C MET A 1 34.40 41.08 17.77
N GLY A 2 33.70 41.29 16.66
CA GLY A 2 34.07 40.74 15.34
C GLY A 2 33.05 39.67 14.97
N GLY A 3 32.03 40.04 14.19
CA GLY A 3 30.90 39.17 13.84
C GLY A 3 31.30 37.93 13.03
N PRO A 4 30.37 37.00 12.79
CA PRO A 4 30.65 35.74 12.11
C PRO A 4 31.32 35.99 10.76
N LYS A 5 32.51 35.42 10.57
CA LYS A 5 33.27 35.51 9.32
C LYS A 5 32.43 34.92 8.18
N LYS A 6 32.42 35.62 7.04
CA LYS A 6 31.81 35.10 5.81
C LYS A 6 32.46 33.75 5.47
N PRO A 7 31.66 32.70 5.17
CA PRO A 7 32.21 31.39 4.86
C PRO A 7 33.13 31.47 3.65
N THR A 8 34.21 30.69 3.70
CA THR A 8 35.18 30.60 2.60
C THR A 8 34.55 29.95 1.36
N LEU A 9 35.08 30.24 0.16
CA LEU A 9 34.60 29.66 -1.10
C LEU A 9 34.52 28.12 -1.06
N SER A 10 35.55 27.48 -0.49
CA SER A 10 35.59 26.02 -0.30
C SER A 10 34.44 25.49 0.59
N GLN A 11 34.01 26.26 1.60
CA GLN A 11 32.88 25.87 2.45
C GLN A 11 31.54 26.00 1.75
N LEU A 12 31.40 26.97 0.85
CA LEU A 12 30.20 27.14 0.02
C LEU A 12 30.09 26.02 -1.02
N GLU A 13 31.18 25.70 -1.72
CA GLU A 13 31.25 24.60 -2.69
C GLU A 13 30.91 23.24 -2.07
N LYS A 14 31.41 22.98 -0.86
CA LYS A 14 31.11 21.73 -0.14
C LYS A 14 29.64 21.63 0.26
N ARG A 15 28.97 22.76 0.51
CA ARG A 15 27.53 22.79 0.81
C ARG A 15 26.68 22.57 -0.44
N THR A 16 27.01 23.23 -1.55
CA THR A 16 26.31 23.02 -2.83
C THR A 16 26.49 21.60 -3.34
N ALA A 17 27.69 21.01 -3.22
CA ALA A 17 27.92 19.61 -3.60
C ALA A 17 27.07 18.62 -2.77
N ARG A 18 26.90 18.86 -1.46
CA ARG A 18 26.03 18.04 -0.59
C ARG A 18 24.56 18.21 -0.92
N GLN A 19 24.12 19.42 -1.24
CA GLN A 19 22.74 19.70 -1.65
C GLN A 19 22.42 19.10 -3.03
N ALA A 20 23.36 19.15 -3.97
CA ALA A 20 23.21 18.53 -5.29
C ALA A 20 23.19 16.99 -5.22
N ALA A 21 23.95 16.39 -4.29
CA ALA A 21 23.89 14.96 -4.01
C ALA A 21 22.56 14.56 -3.33
N ALA A 22 22.02 15.40 -2.44
CA ALA A 22 20.72 15.18 -1.81
C ALA A 22 19.53 15.40 -2.76
N GLY A 23 19.67 16.29 -3.75
CA GLY A 23 18.62 16.61 -4.74
C GLY A 23 18.46 15.59 -5.88
N ARG A 24 19.40 14.64 -6.04
CA ARG A 24 19.32 13.56 -7.04
C ARG A 24 18.54 12.33 -6.55
N GLY A 25 18.08 12.34 -5.29
CA GLY A 25 17.37 11.22 -4.67
C GLY A 25 15.88 11.50 -4.45
N GLY A 26 15.10 11.49 -5.54
CA GLY A 26 13.64 11.41 -5.50
C GLY A 26 12.95 12.75 -5.28
N GLU A 27 11.99 13.07 -6.16
CA GLU A 27 10.95 14.05 -5.88
C GLU A 27 10.44 13.81 -4.46
N ALA A 28 10.44 14.87 -3.65
CA ALA A 28 9.90 14.82 -2.30
C ALA A 28 8.40 14.58 -2.40
N ARG A 29 8.00 13.31 -2.56
CA ARG A 29 6.63 12.85 -2.37
C ARG A 29 6.20 13.43 -1.03
N GLU A 30 5.09 14.17 -1.04
CA GLU A 30 4.54 14.73 0.18
C GLU A 30 4.50 13.65 1.26
N LYS A 31 4.95 14.00 2.46
CA LYS A 31 4.97 13.06 3.59
C LYS A 31 3.54 12.80 4.03
N VAL A 32 2.86 11.87 3.35
CA VAL A 32 1.53 11.42 3.72
C VAL A 32 1.63 10.68 5.04
N VAL A 33 0.96 11.19 6.07
CA VAL A 33 0.87 10.52 7.37
C VAL A 33 0.03 9.27 7.16
N SER A 34 0.66 8.11 7.28
CA SER A 34 -0.04 6.84 7.16
C SER A 34 -0.94 6.58 8.38
N SER A 35 -2.21 6.28 8.12
CA SER A 35 -3.21 5.98 9.13
C SER A 35 -2.99 4.59 9.73
N VAL A 36 -3.48 4.43 10.97
CA VAL A 36 -3.41 3.17 11.73
C VAL A 36 -4.75 2.40 11.65
N ILE A 37 -5.75 2.96 10.99
CA ILE A 37 -7.08 2.39 10.92
C ILE A 37 -7.14 1.47 9.68
N PRO A 38 -7.50 0.18 9.83
CA PRO A 38 -7.72 -0.69 8.68
C PRO A 38 -8.86 -0.16 7.79
N PRO A 39 -8.71 -0.20 6.45
CA PRO A 39 -9.78 0.18 5.54
C PRO A 39 -10.95 -0.81 5.61
N PRO A 40 -12.17 -0.39 5.20
CA PRO A 40 -13.30 -1.29 5.12
C PRO A 40 -13.03 -2.45 4.14
N MET A 41 -13.45 -3.65 4.52
CA MET A 41 -13.12 -4.87 3.77
C MET A 41 -13.74 -4.88 2.36
N GLU A 42 -14.89 -4.25 2.17
CA GLU A 42 -15.59 -4.16 0.88
C GLU A 42 -14.74 -3.44 -0.17
N GLU A 43 -14.22 -2.25 0.16
CA GLU A 43 -13.35 -1.48 -0.73
C GLU A 43 -12.05 -2.22 -1.06
N VAL A 44 -11.49 -2.94 -0.08
CA VAL A 44 -10.29 -3.75 -0.28
C VAL A 44 -10.56 -4.89 -1.26
N LEU A 45 -11.70 -5.57 -1.15
CA LEU A 45 -12.08 -6.65 -2.06
C LEU A 45 -12.33 -6.12 -3.49
N GLU A 46 -12.94 -4.95 -3.64
CA GLU A 46 -13.09 -4.30 -4.94
C GLU A 46 -11.74 -3.96 -5.56
N PHE A 47 -10.83 -3.39 -4.77
CA PHE A 47 -9.49 -3.07 -5.24
C PHE A 47 -8.71 -4.32 -5.65
N ILE A 48 -8.77 -5.39 -4.86
CA ILE A 48 -8.11 -6.67 -5.13
C ILE A 48 -8.54 -7.28 -6.47
N LYS A 49 -9.82 -7.13 -6.84
CA LYS A 49 -10.36 -7.63 -8.12
C LYS A 49 -9.72 -6.93 -9.34
N THR A 50 -9.29 -5.69 -9.19
CA THR A 50 -8.69 -4.91 -10.30
C THR A 50 -7.21 -5.21 -10.52
N GLN A 51 -6.51 -5.70 -9.50
CA GLN A 51 -5.06 -5.85 -9.54
C GLN A 51 -4.64 -7.23 -10.06
N PRO A 52 -3.57 -7.34 -10.86
CA PRO A 52 -3.02 -8.64 -11.25
C PRO A 52 -2.18 -9.30 -10.15
N TYR A 53 -1.56 -8.50 -9.28
CA TYR A 53 -0.76 -8.96 -8.15
C TYR A 53 -0.91 -7.98 -6.98
N LEU A 54 -0.62 -8.44 -5.78
CA LEU A 54 -0.79 -7.68 -4.55
C LEU A 54 0.47 -7.74 -3.70
N THR A 55 0.84 -6.59 -3.15
CA THR A 55 1.92 -6.47 -2.17
C THR A 55 1.46 -5.58 -1.02
N PRO A 56 2.06 -5.70 0.18
CA PRO A 56 1.75 -4.80 1.30
C PRO A 56 1.95 -3.33 0.96
N PHE A 57 2.89 -3.01 0.05
CA PHE A 57 3.17 -1.65 -0.38
C PHE A 57 2.01 -1.05 -1.19
N ILE A 58 1.47 -1.80 -2.17
CA ILE A 58 0.36 -1.33 -3.01
C ILE A 58 -0.87 -0.99 -2.17
N LEU A 59 -1.21 -1.83 -1.18
CA LEU A 59 -2.32 -1.54 -0.26
C LEU A 59 -2.03 -0.33 0.62
N ALA A 60 -0.80 -0.21 1.13
CA ALA A 60 -0.41 0.92 1.94
C ALA A 60 -0.51 2.25 1.17
N GLU A 61 -0.07 2.28 -0.09
CA GLU A 61 -0.13 3.46 -0.95
C GLU A 61 -1.58 3.80 -1.32
N LYS A 62 -2.40 2.79 -1.65
CA LYS A 62 -3.79 3.00 -2.06
C LYS A 62 -4.68 3.52 -0.93
N PHE A 63 -4.57 2.95 0.26
CA PHE A 63 -5.43 3.25 1.41
C PHE A 63 -4.79 4.20 2.42
N GLY A 64 -3.56 4.63 2.17
CA GLY A 64 -2.82 5.50 3.08
C GLY A 64 -2.55 4.88 4.45
N ILE A 65 -2.45 3.54 4.54
CA ILE A 65 -2.26 2.81 5.80
C ILE A 65 -0.81 2.43 6.04
N ARG A 66 -0.44 2.16 7.30
CA ARG A 66 0.89 1.61 7.62
C ARG A 66 1.11 0.24 6.99
N ILE A 67 2.34 -0.03 6.55
CA ILE A 67 2.76 -1.34 5.99
C ILE A 67 2.39 -2.50 6.92
N SER A 68 2.49 -2.31 8.24
CA SER A 68 2.17 -3.37 9.20
C SER A 68 0.69 -3.77 9.15
N ILE A 69 -0.21 -2.81 8.95
CA ILE A 69 -1.64 -3.08 8.85
C ILE A 69 -1.94 -3.72 7.51
N ALA A 70 -1.32 -3.23 6.42
CA ALA A 70 -1.45 -3.86 5.12
C ALA A 70 -1.03 -5.35 5.15
N LYS A 71 0.04 -5.69 5.88
CA LYS A 71 0.45 -7.09 6.10
C LYS A 71 -0.62 -7.89 6.85
N GLN A 72 -1.24 -7.32 7.87
CA GLN A 72 -2.31 -7.98 8.63
C GLN A 72 -3.55 -8.22 7.74
N VAL A 73 -4.00 -7.19 7.02
CA VAL A 73 -5.15 -7.27 6.10
C VAL A 73 -4.94 -8.36 5.04
N LEU A 74 -3.77 -8.40 4.39
CA LEU A 74 -3.45 -9.45 3.42
C LEU A 74 -3.39 -10.84 4.06
N SER A 75 -2.87 -10.95 5.28
CA SER A 75 -2.81 -12.24 5.98
C SER A 75 -4.23 -12.76 6.27
N SER A 76 -5.12 -11.90 6.78
CA SER A 76 -6.52 -12.26 7.03
C SER A 76 -7.30 -12.58 5.74
N LEU A 77 -7.00 -11.92 4.62
CA LEU A 77 -7.61 -12.25 3.32
C LEU A 77 -7.11 -13.58 2.76
N ALA A 78 -5.84 -13.92 3.00
CA ALA A 78 -5.27 -15.19 2.61
C ALA A 78 -5.86 -16.34 3.43
N GLU A 79 -6.08 -16.15 4.74
CA GLU A 79 -6.78 -17.11 5.60
C GLU A 79 -8.20 -17.41 5.10
N LYS A 80 -8.91 -16.38 4.64
CA LYS A 80 -10.24 -16.50 4.03
C LYS A 80 -10.22 -17.01 2.59
N LYS A 81 -9.05 -17.28 2.01
CA LYS A 81 -8.84 -17.79 0.65
C LYS A 81 -9.32 -16.86 -0.48
N TYR A 82 -9.38 -15.54 -0.25
CA TYR A 82 -9.60 -14.58 -1.35
C TYR A 82 -8.33 -14.35 -2.18
N ILE A 83 -7.17 -14.49 -1.54
CA ILE A 83 -5.86 -14.30 -2.16
C ILE A 83 -4.93 -15.46 -1.81
N ARG A 84 -3.99 -15.75 -2.71
CA ARG A 84 -2.97 -16.78 -2.54
C ARG A 84 -1.61 -16.12 -2.32
N LEU A 85 -0.85 -16.60 -1.35
CA LEU A 85 0.57 -16.23 -1.25
C LEU A 85 1.35 -16.98 -2.34
N VAL A 86 1.97 -16.25 -3.26
CA VAL A 86 2.80 -16.84 -4.33
C VAL A 86 4.21 -17.06 -3.80
N GLN A 87 4.79 -16.00 -3.23
CA GLN A 87 6.15 -16.01 -2.73
C GLN A 87 6.29 -14.97 -1.63
N GLY A 88 7.08 -15.28 -0.60
CA GLY A 88 7.50 -14.23 0.31
C GLY A 88 8.23 -14.68 1.56
N ASP A 89 8.92 -13.69 2.13
CA ASP A 89 9.53 -13.69 3.46
C ASP A 89 8.89 -12.53 4.28
N SER A 90 9.27 -12.38 5.54
CA SER A 90 8.85 -11.30 6.43
C SER A 90 8.95 -9.90 5.83
N ARG A 91 9.93 -9.66 4.95
CA ARG A 91 10.18 -8.37 4.28
C ARG A 91 9.36 -8.18 3.01
N LEU A 92 9.29 -9.20 2.15
CA LEU A 92 8.67 -9.12 0.84
C LEU A 92 7.64 -10.24 0.72
N LYS A 93 6.37 -9.88 0.53
CA LYS A 93 5.28 -10.83 0.31
C LYS A 93 4.53 -10.45 -0.94
N ILE A 94 4.38 -11.40 -1.85
CA ILE A 94 3.66 -11.27 -3.12
C ILE A 94 2.45 -12.20 -3.07
N TYR A 95 1.29 -11.63 -3.33
CA TYR A 95 0.02 -12.33 -3.36
C TYR A 95 -0.59 -12.23 -4.75
N GLU A 96 -1.37 -13.26 -5.10
CA GLU A 96 -2.18 -13.32 -6.31
C GLU A 96 -3.66 -13.38 -5.93
N PRO A 97 -4.53 -12.59 -6.57
CA PRO A 97 -5.97 -12.67 -6.33
C PRO A 97 -6.57 -13.95 -6.94
N ILE A 98 -7.34 -14.68 -6.14
CA ILE A 98 -8.06 -15.87 -6.62
C ILE A 98 -9.37 -15.39 -7.25
N LYS A 99 -9.38 -15.31 -8.59
CA LYS A 99 -10.55 -14.84 -9.35
C LYS A 99 -11.83 -15.64 -9.03
N GLU A 100 -11.69 -16.93 -8.74
CA GLU A 100 -12.81 -17.83 -8.44
C GLU A 100 -13.50 -17.49 -7.11
N ALA A 101 -12.73 -17.25 -6.06
CA ALA A 101 -13.25 -16.92 -4.73
C ALA A 101 -13.91 -15.52 -4.66
N LEU A 102 -13.55 -14.63 -5.57
CA LEU A 102 -14.09 -13.27 -5.66
C LEU A 102 -15.42 -13.20 -6.43
N VAL A 103 -15.77 -14.25 -7.17
CA VAL A 103 -17.03 -14.39 -7.93
C VAL A 103 -18.13 -15.03 -7.09
N SER A 104 -17.78 -15.88 -6.12
CA SER A 104 -18.74 -16.58 -5.25
C SER A 104 -19.61 -15.65 -4.39
N GLU A 105 -19.11 -14.49 -3.96
CA GLU A 105 -19.92 -13.53 -3.17
C GLU A 105 -21.05 -12.90 -3.99
N LYS A 106 -20.87 -12.70 -5.31
CA LYS A 106 -21.94 -12.19 -6.18
C LYS A 106 -23.04 -13.23 -6.45
N ALA A 107 -22.80 -14.51 -6.17
CA ALA A 107 -23.79 -15.57 -6.36
C ALA A 107 -24.72 -15.71 -5.15
N GLU A 108 -24.26 -15.39 -3.93
CA GLU A 108 -25.08 -15.47 -2.72
C GLU A 108 -25.97 -14.24 -2.48
N GLU A 109 -25.63 -13.09 -3.06
CA GLU A 109 -26.41 -11.84 -2.89
C GLU A 109 -27.51 -11.61 -3.95
N LYS A 110 -27.88 -12.64 -4.74
CA LYS A 110 -29.15 -12.56 -5.49
C LYS A 110 -30.28 -12.94 -4.54
N PRO A 111 -31.19 -12.02 -4.17
CA PRO A 111 -32.32 -12.37 -3.33
C PRO A 111 -33.08 -13.48 -4.05
N ARG A 112 -33.21 -14.64 -3.38
CA ARG A 112 -34.16 -15.68 -3.76
C ARG A 112 -35.53 -15.02 -3.85
N LYS A 113 -35.91 -14.56 -5.06
CA LYS A 113 -37.28 -14.15 -5.35
C LYS A 113 -38.11 -15.38 -5.02
N LYS A 114 -38.78 -15.31 -3.87
CA LYS A 114 -39.72 -16.31 -3.39
C LYS A 114 -40.64 -16.61 -4.57
N LYS A 115 -40.57 -17.84 -5.08
CA LYS A 115 -41.60 -18.36 -5.98
C LYS A 115 -42.90 -18.27 -5.21
N ALA A 116 -43.70 -17.23 -5.49
CA ALA A 116 -45.08 -17.16 -5.04
C ALA A 116 -45.79 -18.33 -5.72
N LYS A 117 -46.15 -19.30 -4.91
CA LYS A 117 -46.95 -20.46 -5.26
C LYS A 117 -48.41 -20.00 -5.21
N LYS A 118 -49.06 -19.85 -6.36
CA LYS A 118 -50.49 -20.15 -6.54
C LYS A 118 -50.83 -20.14 -8.02
#